data_AF-A0A6N2DHZ8-F1
#
_entry.id   AF-A0A6N2DHZ8-F1
#
_cell.length_a   1.000
_cell.length_b   1.000
_cell.length_c   1.000
_cell.angle_alpha   90.00
_cell.angle_beta   90.00
_cell.angle_gamma   90.00
#
_symmetry.space_group_name_H-M   'P 1'
#
loop_
_entity.id
_entity.type
_entity.pdbx_description
1 polymer ?
#
loop_
_entity_poly.entity_id
_entity_poly.type
_entity_poly.pdbx_seq_one_letter_code
_entity_poly.pdbx_strand_id
1 'polypeptide(L)'
;MIAGDARALLRRLIGFSVGFVAALTIIVATELSRDTGGSSTDVIGIPDVFEYCRSGEFELEAALRSDDADGWRCVGRRNDIWGFDPVDFDDVCRRQFGASATARSEDPASPYAWQCVTAD
;
A
#
# COMPACT_ATOMS: atom_id res chain seq x y z
N MET A 1 42.75 -43.48 36.60
CA MET A 1 42.88 -42.37 35.62
C MET A 1 41.63 -42.35 34.74
N ILE A 2 40.50 -41.77 35.17
CA ILE A 2 39.29 -41.59 34.32
C ILE A 2 38.57 -40.24 34.63
N ALA A 3 38.83 -39.61 35.79
CA ALA A 3 38.11 -38.41 36.25
C ALA A 3 38.53 -37.08 35.57
N GLY A 4 39.57 -37.06 34.74
CA GLY A 4 40.09 -35.83 34.10
C GLY A 4 39.29 -35.40 32.88
N ASP A 5 38.85 -36.34 32.04
CA ASP A 5 38.21 -36.05 30.74
C ASP A 5 36.79 -35.50 30.87
N ALA A 6 36.04 -35.92 31.88
CA ALA A 6 34.65 -35.50 32.05
C ALA A 6 34.49 -34.00 32.28
N ARG A 7 35.43 -33.35 32.99
CA ARG A 7 35.39 -31.91 33.29
C ARG A 7 35.74 -31.06 32.07
N ALA A 8 36.61 -31.55 31.19
CA ALA A 8 36.97 -30.86 29.96
C ALA A 8 35.81 -30.92 28.94
N LEU A 9 35.12 -32.05 28.85
CA LEU A 9 33.94 -32.22 27.99
C LEU A 9 32.75 -31.38 28.46
N LEU A 10 32.50 -31.32 29.77
CA LEU A 10 31.40 -30.52 30.33
C LEU A 10 31.57 -29.02 30.03
N ARG A 11 32.80 -28.49 30.12
CA ARG A 11 33.08 -27.08 29.80
C ARG A 11 32.89 -26.75 28.32
N ARG A 12 33.22 -27.69 27.41
CA ARG A 12 33.03 -27.51 25.97
C ARG A 12 31.54 -27.53 25.58
N LEU A 13 30.75 -28.38 26.22
CA LEU A 13 29.30 -28.45 25.99
C LEU A 13 28.57 -27.19 26.48
N ILE A 14 28.98 -26.65 27.64
CA ILE A 14 28.40 -25.40 28.17
C ILE A 14 28.74 -24.20 27.28
N GLY A 15 29.97 -24.11 26.74
CA GLY A 15 30.33 -23.05 25.81
C GLY A 15 29.51 -23.10 24.52
N PHE A 16 29.23 -24.30 24.01
CA PHE A 16 28.43 -24.49 22.80
C PHE A 16 26.94 -24.12 23.01
N SER A 17 26.36 -24.49 24.16
CA SER A 17 24.96 -24.18 24.46
C SER A 17 24.73 -22.67 24.64
N VAL A 18 25.64 -21.96 25.31
CA VAL A 18 25.54 -20.50 25.46
C VAL A 18 25.64 -19.78 24.11
N GLY A 19 26.57 -20.21 23.24
CA GLY A 19 26.70 -19.65 21.90
C GLY A 19 25.47 -19.90 21.02
N PHE A 20 24.89 -21.10 21.09
CA PHE A 20 23.70 -21.46 20.33
C PHE A 20 22.45 -20.68 20.78
N VAL A 21 22.24 -20.53 22.09
CA VAL A 21 21.12 -19.75 22.63
C VAL A 21 21.26 -18.26 22.25
N ALA A 22 22.46 -17.69 22.34
CA ALA A 22 22.71 -16.30 21.93
C ALA A 22 22.43 -16.09 20.43
N ALA A 23 22.86 -17.01 19.56
CA ALA A 23 22.58 -16.94 18.13
C ALA A 23 21.07 -17.04 17.83
N LEU A 24 20.35 -17.95 18.49
CA LEU A 24 18.91 -18.08 18.33
C LEU A 24 18.14 -16.83 18.77
N THR A 25 18.55 -16.18 19.86
CA THR A 25 17.90 -14.94 20.32
C THR A 25 18.03 -13.80 19.32
N ILE A 26 19.18 -13.70 18.63
CA ILE A 26 19.39 -12.66 17.60
C ILE A 26 18.49 -12.93 16.39
N ILE A 27 18.40 -14.18 15.93
CA ILE A 27 17.57 -14.57 14.79
C ILE A 27 16.09 -14.27 15.07
N VAL A 28 15.57 -14.69 16.22
CA VAL A 28 14.17 -14.46 16.61
C VAL A 28 13.87 -12.96 16.74
N ALA A 29 14.79 -12.16 17.30
CA ALA A 29 14.61 -10.72 17.41
C ALA A 29 14.54 -10.01 16.04
N THR A 30 15.29 -10.49 15.04
CA THR A 30 15.23 -9.93 13.67
C THR A 30 13.97 -10.33 12.92
N GLU A 31 13.37 -11.49 13.21
CA GLU A 31 12.11 -11.93 12.61
C GLU A 31 10.93 -11.10 13.16
N LEU A 32 10.86 -10.93 14.49
CA LEU A 32 9.81 -10.12 15.13
C LEU A 32 9.84 -8.64 14.71
N SER A 33 11.03 -8.11 14.43
CA SER A 33 11.16 -6.70 14.00
C SER A 33 10.72 -6.48 12.54
N ARG A 34 10.62 -7.53 11.71
CA ARG A 34 10.14 -7.42 10.33
C ARG A 34 8.61 -7.31 10.24
N ASP A 35 7.87 -7.91 11.16
CA ASP A 35 6.40 -7.89 11.15
C ASP A 35 5.79 -6.61 11.76
N THR A 36 6.58 -5.78 12.45
CA THR A 36 6.05 -4.59 13.16
C THR A 36 6.18 -3.29 12.34
N GLY A 37 6.59 -3.36 11.07
CA GLY A 37 7.21 -2.22 10.37
C GLY A 37 6.50 -1.67 9.13
N GLY A 38 5.29 -2.12 8.79
CA GLY A 38 4.58 -1.58 7.63
C GLY A 38 3.08 -1.75 7.76
N SER A 39 2.38 -0.65 8.03
CA SER A 39 1.00 -0.53 7.55
C SER A 39 1.10 -0.58 6.03
N SER A 40 1.03 -1.76 5.44
CA SER A 40 0.89 -1.88 3.99
C SER A 40 -0.54 -1.46 3.70
N THR A 41 -0.74 -0.17 3.44
CA THR A 41 -2.01 0.33 2.95
C THR A 41 -2.37 -0.52 1.73
N ASP A 42 -3.36 -1.39 1.89
CA ASP A 42 -3.58 -2.46 0.93
C ASP A 42 -4.19 -1.85 -0.33
N VAL A 43 -3.59 -2.16 -1.48
CA VAL A 43 -4.08 -1.65 -2.77
C VAL A 43 -5.32 -2.46 -3.13
N ILE A 44 -6.49 -1.81 -3.05
CA ILE A 44 -7.78 -2.46 -3.27
C ILE A 44 -8.27 -2.35 -4.72
N GLY A 45 -7.68 -1.46 -5.52
CA GLY A 45 -7.96 -1.39 -6.95
C GLY A 45 -7.45 -0.16 -7.67
N ILE A 46 -7.75 -0.07 -8.97
CA ILE A 46 -7.46 1.08 -9.84
C ILE A 46 -8.77 1.86 -10.03
N PRO A 47 -8.80 3.19 -9.84
CA PRO A 47 -10.00 3.99 -10.05
C PRO A 47 -10.42 4.02 -11.53
N ASP A 48 -11.67 3.67 -11.83
CA ASP A 48 -12.25 3.80 -13.17
C ASP A 48 -12.90 5.19 -13.36
N VAL A 49 -12.14 6.12 -13.92
CA VAL A 49 -12.59 7.49 -14.19
C VAL A 49 -13.73 7.54 -15.23
N PHE A 50 -13.74 6.61 -16.18
CA PHE A 50 -14.76 6.57 -17.25
C PHE A 50 -16.11 6.12 -16.72
N GLU A 51 -16.14 5.14 -15.82
CA GLU A 51 -17.34 4.77 -15.09
C GLU A 51 -17.81 5.92 -14.19
N TYR A 52 -16.89 6.53 -13.44
CA TYR A 52 -17.22 7.63 -12.53
C TYR A 52 -17.91 8.81 -13.25
N CYS A 53 -17.33 9.32 -14.34
CA CYS A 53 -17.92 10.45 -15.07
C CYS A 53 -19.30 10.12 -15.67
N ARG A 54 -19.53 8.87 -16.07
CA ARG A 54 -20.82 8.42 -16.62
C ARG A 54 -21.87 8.13 -15.55
N SER A 55 -21.46 7.77 -14.33
CA SER A 55 -22.37 7.45 -13.22
C SER A 55 -23.14 8.66 -12.65
N GLY A 56 -22.75 9.88 -13.01
CA GLY A 56 -23.39 11.10 -12.55
C GLY A 56 -24.69 11.44 -13.28
N GLU A 57 -25.40 12.45 -12.78
CA GLU A 57 -26.69 12.92 -13.34
C GLU A 57 -26.61 13.35 -14.82
N PHE A 58 -25.44 13.80 -15.28
CA PHE A 58 -25.25 14.42 -16.59
C PHE A 58 -24.49 13.54 -17.60
N GLU A 59 -24.33 12.23 -17.34
CA GLU A 59 -23.64 11.26 -18.21
C GLU A 59 -22.39 11.84 -18.90
N LEU A 60 -21.45 12.33 -18.11
CA LEU A 60 -20.27 13.04 -18.62
C LEU A 60 -19.23 12.05 -19.17
N GLU A 61 -18.37 12.53 -20.06
CA GLU A 61 -17.25 11.76 -20.60
C GLU A 61 -15.96 12.08 -19.82
N ALA A 62 -15.11 11.09 -19.61
CA ALA A 62 -13.78 11.32 -19.06
C ALA A 62 -12.84 11.79 -20.17
N ALA A 63 -12.10 12.87 -19.91
CA ALA A 63 -11.10 13.40 -20.83
C ALA A 63 -9.83 13.80 -20.07
N LEU A 64 -8.69 13.52 -20.69
CA LEU A 64 -7.38 13.90 -20.17
C LEU A 64 -6.98 15.28 -20.71
N ARG A 65 -6.69 16.23 -19.81
CA ARG A 65 -6.32 17.62 -20.16
C ARG A 65 -4.87 17.97 -19.87
N SER A 66 -4.23 17.21 -19.00
CA SER A 66 -2.80 17.32 -18.66
C SER A 66 -2.21 15.91 -18.58
N ASP A 67 -0.89 15.79 -18.71
CA ASP A 67 -0.15 14.54 -18.56
C ASP A 67 0.34 14.31 -17.12
N ASP A 68 -0.22 15.02 -16.15
CA ASP A 68 0.03 14.85 -14.71
C ASP A 68 -1.12 14.09 -14.02
N ALA A 69 -0.90 13.68 -12.77
CA ALA A 69 -1.89 12.99 -11.95
C ALA A 69 -3.24 13.73 -11.89
N ASP A 70 -3.23 15.06 -11.89
CA ASP A 70 -4.43 15.89 -11.78
C ASP A 70 -5.03 16.23 -13.14
N GLY A 71 -4.64 15.56 -14.23
CA GLY A 71 -5.03 15.88 -15.59
C GLY A 71 -6.45 15.47 -15.98
N TRP A 72 -7.09 14.57 -15.24
CA TRP A 72 -8.40 14.02 -15.57
C TRP A 72 -9.55 14.98 -15.31
N ARG A 73 -10.46 15.10 -16.27
CA ARG A 73 -11.68 15.90 -16.17
C ARG A 73 -12.90 15.11 -16.61
N CYS A 74 -14.03 15.32 -15.94
CA CYS A 74 -15.34 14.97 -16.49
C CYS A 74 -15.83 16.13 -17.36
N VAL A 75 -16.07 15.86 -18.65
CA VAL A 75 -16.42 16.85 -19.66
C VAL A 75 -17.78 16.54 -20.26
N GLY A 76 -18.54 17.58 -20.57
CA GLY A 76 -19.85 17.41 -21.17
C GLY A 76 -20.72 18.64 -20.99
N ARG A 77 -22.00 18.49 -21.31
CA ARG A 77 -22.97 19.58 -21.28
C ARG A 77 -23.88 19.47 -20.06
N ARG A 78 -24.01 20.56 -19.30
CA ARG A 78 -24.94 20.69 -18.17
C ARG A 78 -25.78 21.93 -18.35
N ASN A 79 -27.11 21.76 -18.34
CA ASN A 79 -28.04 22.88 -18.54
C ASN A 79 -27.66 23.73 -19.77
N ASP A 80 -27.39 23.07 -20.89
CA ASP A 80 -26.92 23.65 -22.16
C ASP A 80 -25.53 24.32 -22.18
N ILE A 81 -24.82 24.33 -21.05
CA ILE A 81 -23.48 24.91 -20.92
C ILE A 81 -22.43 23.80 -20.96
N TRP A 82 -21.39 23.98 -21.78
CA TRP A 82 -20.25 23.06 -21.82
C TRP A 82 -19.32 23.31 -20.62
N GLY A 83 -18.93 22.25 -19.91
CA GLY A 83 -18.13 22.33 -18.68
C GLY A 83 -17.02 21.29 -18.59
N PHE A 84 -16.09 21.54 -17.67
CA PHE A 84 -14.98 20.66 -17.32
C PHE A 84 -14.87 20.63 -15.81
N ASP A 85 -15.12 19.49 -15.19
CA ASP A 85 -14.95 19.34 -13.75
C ASP A 85 -13.71 18.49 -13.45
N PRO A 86 -12.90 18.88 -12.45
CA PRO A 86 -11.83 18.03 -11.95
C PRO A 86 -12.41 16.72 -11.41
N VAL A 87 -11.68 15.63 -11.65
CA VAL A 87 -11.98 14.34 -11.04
C VAL A 87 -11.43 14.34 -9.62
N ASP A 88 -12.29 14.13 -8.63
CA ASP A 88 -11.92 13.90 -7.24
C ASP A 88 -11.67 12.39 -7.06
N PHE A 89 -10.40 11.99 -7.08
CA PHE A 89 -10.03 10.57 -6.99
C PHE A 89 -10.40 9.93 -5.65
N ASP A 90 -10.43 10.68 -4.54
CA ASP A 90 -10.92 10.14 -3.27
C ASP A 90 -12.41 9.80 -3.40
N ASP A 91 -13.19 10.65 -4.07
CA ASP A 91 -14.59 10.34 -4.33
C ASP A 91 -14.78 9.17 -5.29
N VAL A 92 -13.94 9.06 -6.34
CA VAL A 92 -13.94 7.88 -7.24
C VAL A 92 -13.72 6.60 -6.43
N CYS A 93 -12.68 6.58 -5.61
CA CYS A 93 -12.35 5.41 -4.80
C CYS A 93 -13.46 5.07 -3.80
N ARG A 94 -14.04 6.07 -3.12
CA ARG A 94 -15.15 5.83 -2.18
C ARG A 94 -16.39 5.26 -2.85
N ARG A 95 -16.72 5.70 -4.07
CA ARG A 95 -17.88 5.18 -4.81
C ARG A 95 -17.65 3.77 -5.32
N GLN A 96 -16.44 3.45 -5.79
CA GLN A 96 -16.16 2.14 -6.40
C GLN A 96 -15.83 1.05 -5.38
N PHE A 97 -15.14 1.40 -4.29
CA PHE A 97 -14.61 0.43 -3.33
C PHE A 97 -15.16 0.62 -1.90
N GLY A 98 -15.99 1.63 -1.66
CA GLY A 98 -16.68 1.87 -0.39
C GLY A 98 -16.09 3.01 0.44
N ALA A 99 -16.80 3.40 1.50
CA ALA A 99 -16.56 4.66 2.22
C ALA A 99 -15.16 4.81 2.85
N SER A 100 -14.47 3.70 3.15
CA SER A 100 -13.11 3.70 3.70
C SER A 100 -12.02 3.74 2.64
N ALA A 101 -12.34 3.74 1.35
CA ALA A 101 -11.34 3.82 0.29
C ALA A 101 -10.84 5.26 0.12
N THR A 102 -9.53 5.43 -0.07
CA THR A 102 -8.89 6.71 -0.39
C THR A 102 -7.98 6.55 -1.60
N ALA A 103 -7.75 7.64 -2.32
CA ALA A 103 -6.87 7.67 -3.47
C ALA A 103 -5.42 7.94 -3.07
N ARG A 104 -4.51 7.26 -3.74
CA ARG A 104 -3.06 7.46 -3.64
C ARG A 104 -2.47 7.49 -5.03
N SER A 105 -1.70 8.54 -5.33
CA SER A 105 -0.89 8.58 -6.56
C SER A 105 0.52 8.05 -6.27
N GLU A 106 1.00 7.12 -7.09
CA GLU A 106 2.39 6.62 -7.02
C GLU A 106 3.38 7.51 -7.79
N ASP A 107 2.89 8.28 -8.76
CA ASP A 107 3.68 9.17 -9.60
C ASP A 107 2.86 10.41 -9.97
N PRO A 108 3.20 11.60 -9.41
CA PRO A 108 2.48 12.83 -9.73
C PRO A 108 2.64 13.27 -11.19
N ALA A 109 3.64 12.76 -11.92
CA ALA A 109 3.89 13.07 -13.32
C ALA A 109 3.15 12.12 -14.29
N SER A 110 2.26 11.25 -13.78
CA SER A 110 1.49 10.31 -14.60
C SER A 110 0.00 10.37 -14.26
N PRO A 111 -0.88 10.56 -15.25
CA PRO A 111 -2.33 10.60 -15.02
C PRO A 111 -2.90 9.21 -14.72
N TYR A 112 -2.12 8.15 -14.91
CA TYR A 112 -2.55 6.77 -14.73
C TYR A 112 -1.98 6.13 -13.46
N ALA A 113 -1.24 6.89 -12.65
CA ALA A 113 -0.57 6.38 -11.44
C ALA A 113 -1.46 6.41 -10.18
N TRP A 114 -2.77 6.57 -10.34
CA TRP A 114 -3.72 6.54 -9.23
C TRP A 114 -4.09 5.11 -8.84
N GLN A 115 -4.21 4.91 -7.53
CA GLN A 115 -4.66 3.68 -6.91
C GLN A 115 -5.65 3.99 -5.79
N CYS A 116 -6.58 3.08 -5.57
CA CYS A 116 -7.41 3.09 -4.39
C CYS A 116 -6.79 2.17 -3.34
N VAL A 117 -6.77 2.65 -2.09
CA VAL A 117 -6.21 1.94 -0.94
C VAL A 117 -7.21 2.00 0.23
N THR A 118 -7.12 1.05 1.17
CA THR A 118 -7.91 1.14 2.42
C THR A 118 -7.39 2.28 3.30
N ALA A 119 -8.26 3.16 3.79
CA ALA A 119 -7.90 4.08 4.86
C ALA A 119 -7.63 3.27 6.15
N ASP A 120 -6.46 3.50 6.75
CA ASP A 120 -6.02 2.93 8.02
C ASP A 120 -6.88 3.40 9.21
#